data_AF-A0A5J6VV41-F1
#
_entry.id   AF-A0A5J6VV41-F1
#
_cell.length_a   1.000
_cell.length_b   1.000
_cell.length_c   1.000
_cell.angle_alpha   90.00
_cell.angle_beta   90.00
_cell.angle_gamma   90.00
#
_symmetry.space_group_name_H-M   'P 1'
#
loop_
_entity.id
_entity.type
_entity.pdbx_description
1 polymer ?
#
loop_
_entity_poly.entity_id
_entity_poly.type
_entity_poly.pdbx_seq_one_letter_code
_entity_poly.pdbx_strand_id
1 'polypeptide(L)'
;MNSRWRHPMPSTKLRQLTIRQIQLLKLAQAGCKTSVIARELGIQEGTVLAKLRDINRGARRGIYEIPPELDMPLFQEDGHHGSY
;
A
#
# COMPACT_ATOMS: atom_id res chain seq x y z
N MET A 1 14.63 34.12 31.41
CA MET A 1 14.57 33.84 29.96
C MET A 1 14.48 32.34 29.79
N ASN A 2 13.29 31.80 29.53
CA ASN A 2 13.06 30.35 29.56
C ASN A 2 13.19 29.79 28.15
N SER A 3 14.36 29.23 27.84
CA SER A 3 14.61 28.46 26.62
C SER A 3 13.89 27.11 26.73
N ARG A 4 12.60 27.11 26.39
CA ARG A 4 11.77 25.91 26.27
C ARG A 4 12.28 25.13 25.06
N TRP A 5 13.00 24.04 25.31
CA TRP A 5 13.45 23.07 24.32
C TRP A 5 12.31 22.74 23.35
N ARG A 6 12.38 23.27 22.13
CA ARG A 6 11.60 22.78 21.00
C ARG A 6 12.25 21.48 20.59
N HIS A 7 11.71 20.36 21.05
CA HIS A 7 11.98 19.09 20.40
C HIS A 7 11.58 19.25 18.92
N PRO A 8 12.49 19.07 17.95
CA PRO A 8 12.07 18.97 16.57
C PRO A 8 11.12 17.79 16.50
N MET A 9 9.85 18.05 16.14
CA MET A 9 8.91 16.98 15.82
C MET A 9 9.60 16.08 14.79
N PRO A 10 9.56 14.75 14.96
CA PRO A 10 10.14 13.85 13.97
C PRO A 10 9.43 14.19 12.66
N SER A 11 10.17 14.75 11.70
CA SER A 11 9.71 14.86 10.33
C SER A 11 9.39 13.43 9.92
N THR A 12 8.10 13.10 9.88
CA THR A 12 7.60 11.79 9.47
C THR A 12 7.89 11.69 7.98
N LYS A 13 9.16 11.42 7.64
CA LYS A 13 9.56 11.17 6.26
C LYS A 13 8.77 9.97 5.80
N LEU A 14 7.86 10.21 4.86
CA LEU A 14 7.12 9.14 4.20
C LEU A 14 8.13 8.14 3.66
N ARG A 15 7.89 6.86 3.91
CA ARG A 15 8.69 5.78 3.35
C ARG A 15 8.35 5.66 1.87
N GLN A 16 9.39 5.62 1.06
CA GLN A 16 9.27 5.32 -0.36
C GLN A 16 8.91 3.83 -0.53
N LEU A 17 8.03 3.55 -1.48
CA LEU A 17 7.69 2.17 -1.85
C LEU A 17 8.87 1.53 -2.58
N THR A 18 9.08 0.24 -2.33
CA THR A 18 10.09 -0.53 -3.08
C THR A 18 9.63 -0.78 -4.52
N ILE A 19 10.57 -1.01 -5.44
CA ILE A 19 10.29 -1.32 -6.86
C ILE A 19 9.27 -2.47 -6.99
N ARG A 20 9.42 -3.54 -6.18
CA ARG A 20 8.49 -4.67 -6.19
C ARG A 20 7.09 -4.29 -5.71
N GLN A 21 6.97 -3.42 -4.72
CA GLN A 21 5.67 -2.92 -4.26
C GLN A 21 5.01 -2.05 -5.33
N ILE A 22 5.79 -1.21 -6.02
CA ILE A 22 5.29 -0.40 -7.14
C ILE A 22 4.80 -1.31 -8.27
N GLN A 23 5.55 -2.34 -8.66
CA GLN A 23 5.12 -3.31 -9.68
C GLN A 23 3.83 -4.02 -9.29
N LEU A 24 3.74 -4.46 -8.03
CA LEU A 24 2.54 -5.09 -7.47
C LEU A 24 1.33 -4.14 -7.55
N LEU A 25 1.49 -2.86 -7.20
CA LEU A 25 0.42 -1.86 -7.29
C LEU A 25 0.01 -1.59 -8.75
N LYS A 26 0.97 -1.50 -9.68
CA LYS A 26 0.69 -1.33 -11.11
C LYS A 26 -0.13 -2.49 -11.69
N LEU A 27 0.21 -3.72 -11.34
CA LEU A 27 -0.54 -4.90 -11.78
C LEU A 27 -1.94 -4.94 -11.15
N ALA A 28 -2.06 -4.58 -9.87
CA ALA A 28 -3.35 -4.47 -9.21
C ALA A 28 -4.22 -3.38 -9.86
N GLN A 29 -3.63 -2.24 -10.22
CA GLN A 29 -4.30 -1.14 -10.93
C GLN A 29 -4.73 -1.52 -12.34
N ALA A 30 -3.97 -2.36 -13.03
CA ALA A 30 -4.36 -2.91 -14.31
C ALA A 30 -5.54 -3.91 -14.21
N GLY A 31 -6.08 -4.17 -13.02
CA GLY A 31 -7.17 -5.13 -12.80
C GLY A 31 -6.72 -6.59 -12.87
N CYS A 32 -5.42 -6.87 -12.77
CA CYS A 32 -4.94 -8.24 -12.78
C CYS A 32 -5.43 -9.00 -11.53
N LYS A 33 -5.88 -10.25 -11.73
CA LYS A 33 -6.24 -11.13 -10.60
C LYS A 33 -5.02 -11.40 -9.73
N THR A 34 -5.22 -11.57 -8.43
CA THR A 34 -4.15 -11.88 -7.46
C THR A 34 -3.29 -13.06 -7.89
N SER A 35 -3.89 -14.10 -8.48
CA SER A 35 -3.18 -15.27 -9.03
C SER A 35 -2.23 -14.93 -10.18
N VAL A 36 -2.62 -14.00 -11.05
CA VAL A 36 -1.78 -13.50 -12.14
C VAL A 36 -0.63 -12.68 -11.56
N ILE A 37 -0.92 -11.76 -10.63
CA ILE A 37 0.10 -10.95 -9.95
C ILE A 37 1.13 -11.85 -9.24
N ALA A 38 0.65 -12.89 -8.54
CA ALA A 38 1.47 -13.86 -7.84
C ALA A 38 2.44 -14.58 -8.78
N ARG A 39 1.93 -15.05 -9.93
CA ARG A 39 2.72 -15.69 -10.98
C ARG A 39 3.75 -14.75 -11.59
N GLU A 40 3.36 -13.52 -11.95
CA GLU A 40 4.25 -12.52 -12.56
C GLU A 40 5.39 -12.10 -11.61
N LEU A 41 5.10 -12.01 -10.31
CA LEU A 41 6.08 -11.60 -9.30
C LEU A 41 6.84 -12.78 -8.67
N GLY A 42 6.49 -14.02 -9.03
CA GLY A 42 7.09 -15.24 -8.46
C GLY A 42 6.86 -15.39 -6.95
N ILE A 43 5.70 -14.96 -6.44
CA ILE A 43 5.34 -15.03 -5.01
C ILE A 43 4.00 -15.74 -4.83
N GLN A 44 3.68 -16.15 -3.60
CA GLN A 44 2.38 -16.75 -3.28
C GLN A 44 1.25 -15.71 -3.30
N GLU A 45 0.04 -16.13 -3.67
CA GLU A 45 -1.16 -15.27 -3.69
C GLU A 45 -1.46 -14.65 -2.33
N GLY A 46 -1.32 -15.43 -1.24
CA GLY A 46 -1.49 -14.90 0.12
C GLY A 46 -0.51 -13.75 0.43
N THR A 47 0.71 -13.84 -0.10
CA THR A 47 1.73 -12.79 0.03
C THR A 47 1.35 -11.54 -0.76
N VAL A 48 0.71 -11.68 -1.93
CA VAL A 48 0.18 -10.54 -2.70
C VAL A 48 -0.87 -9.80 -1.88
N LEU A 49 -1.86 -10.52 -1.33
CA LEU A 49 -2.93 -9.93 -0.53
C LEU A 49 -2.40 -9.25 0.74
N ALA A 50 -1.47 -9.90 1.45
CA ALA A 50 -0.83 -9.33 2.63
C ALA A 50 -0.10 -8.02 2.29
N LYS A 51 0.70 -8.01 1.23
CA LYS A 51 1.43 -6.82 0.78
C LYS A 51 0.50 -5.69 0.36
N LEU A 52 -0.58 -5.98 -0.37
CA LEU A 52 -1.58 -4.98 -0.74
C LEU A 52 -2.23 -4.35 0.51
N ARG A 53 -2.62 -5.18 1.50
CA ARG A 53 -3.20 -4.72 2.76
C ARG A 53 -2.22 -3.86 3.56
N ASP A 54 -0.97 -4.27 3.66
CA ASP A 54 0.07 -3.53 4.39
C ASP A 54 0.36 -2.17 3.75
N ILE A 55 0.44 -2.11 2.42
CA ILE A 55 0.63 -0.86 1.68
C ILE A 55 -0.57 0.07 1.90
N ASN A 56 -1.80 -0.43 1.76
CA ASN A 56 -3.02 0.37 1.98
C ASN A 56 -3.09 0.88 3.43
N ARG A 57 -2.78 0.03 4.41
CA ARG A 57 -2.72 0.43 5.82
C ARG A 57 -1.66 1.50 6.07
N GLY A 58 -0.48 1.36 5.46
CA GLY A 58 0.58 2.35 5.56
C GLY A 58 0.22 3.66 4.86
N ALA A 59 -0.42 3.61 3.70
CA ALA A 59 -0.93 4.79 2.98
C ALA A 59 -1.93 5.57 3.83
N ARG A 60 -2.97 4.89 4.37
CA ARG A 60 -3.98 5.50 5.24
C ARG A 60 -3.42 6.12 6.51
N ARG A 61 -2.27 5.63 6.98
CA ARG A 61 -1.56 6.14 8.16
C ARG A 61 -0.57 7.25 7.82
N GLY A 62 -0.42 7.64 6.55
CA GLY A 62 0.62 8.57 6.12
C GLY A 62 2.03 8.04 6.41
N ILE A 63 2.24 6.72 6.24
CA ILE A 63 3.55 6.07 6.37
C ILE A 63 4.22 5.97 5.01
N TYR A 64 3.46 5.71 3.95
CA TYR A 64 3.98 5.60 2.58
C TYR A 64 3.64 6.84 1.76
N GLU A 65 4.58 7.23 0.91
CA GLU A 65 4.31 8.15 -0.18
C GLU A 65 3.73 7.32 -1.32
N ILE A 66 2.41 7.39 -1.51
CA ILE A 66 1.74 6.76 -2.65
C ILE A 66 1.89 7.75 -3.82
N PRO A 67 2.49 7.32 -4.95
CA PRO A 67 2.49 8.14 -6.15
C PRO A 67 1.05 8.49 -6.53
N PRO A 68 0.74 9.72 -6.95
CA PRO A 68 -0.64 10.12 -7.31
C PRO A 68 -1.21 9.24 -8.43
N GLU A 69 -0.34 8.65 -9.25
CA GLU A 69 -0.69 7.65 -10.28
C GLU A 69 -1.30 6.36 -9.69
N LEU A 70 -1.05 6.06 -8.42
CA LEU A 70 -1.48 4.86 -7.71
C LEU A 70 -2.47 5.17 -6.57
N ASP A 71 -2.98 6.41 -6.53
CA ASP A 71 -3.96 6.90 -5.55
C ASP A 71 -5.38 6.40 -5.87
N MET A 72 -5.53 5.07 -5.99
CA MET A 72 -6.82 4.43 -6.07
C MET A 72 -7.15 3.77 -4.73
N PRO A 73 -8.45 3.65 -4.36
CA PRO A 73 -8.84 2.72 -3.32
C PRO A 73 -8.44 1.32 -3.79
N LEU A 74 -7.24 0.85 -3.37
CA LEU A 74 -6.66 -0.47 -3.70
C LEU A 74 -7.57 -1.64 -3.32
N PHE A 75 -8.62 -1.34 -2.57
CA PHE A 75 -9.75 -2.18 -2.25
C PHE A 75 -10.99 -1.34 -2.50
N GLN A 76 -11.67 -1.56 -3.62
CA GLN A 76 -13.11 -1.57 -3.54
C GLN A 76 -13.38 -2.81 -2.67
N GLU A 77 -13.85 -2.62 -1.43
CA GLU A 77 -14.50 -3.71 -0.71
C GLU A 77 -15.70 -4.06 -1.57
N ASP A 78 -15.50 -4.86 -2.61
CA ASP A 78 -16.58 -5.54 -3.29
C ASP A 78 -17.25 -6.31 -2.15
N GLY A 79 -18.40 -5.78 -1.74
CA GLY A 79 -19.34 -6.44 -0.87
C GLY A 79 -19.84 -7.68 -1.59
N HIS A 80 -18.98 -8.68 -1.74
CA HIS A 80 -19.39 -10.06 -1.84
C HIS A 80 -19.84 -10.49 -0.45
N HIS A 81 -20.96 -9.90 -0.03
CA HIS A 81 -21.94 -10.57 0.79
C HIS A 81 -22.42 -11.74 -0.08
N GLY A 82 -21.69 -12.85 -0.02
CA GLY A 82 -22.16 -14.11 -0.56
C GLY A 82 -23.43 -14.45 0.20
N SER A 83 -24.58 -14.19 -0.43
CA SER A 83 -25.83 -14.81 -0.05
C SER A 83 -25.63 -16.32 -0.06
N TYR A 84 -25.70 -16.92 1.12
CA TYR A 84 -26.05 -18.33 1.32
C TYR A 84 -27.09 -18.37 2.43
#